data_AF-A0A0D2NN17-F1
#
_entry.id   AF-A0A0D2NN17-F1
#
_cell.length_a   1.000
_cell.length_b   1.000
_cell.length_c   1.000
_cell.angle_alpha   90.00
_cell.angle_beta   90.00
_cell.angle_gamma   90.00
#
_symmetry.space_group_name_H-M   'P 1'
#
loop_
_entity.id
_entity.type
_entity.pdbx_description
1 polymer ?
#
loop_
_entity_poly.entity_id
_entity_poly.type
_entity_poly.pdbx_seq_one_letter_code
_entity_poly.pdbx_strand_id
1 'polypeptide(L)' 'MVNETKASIKFQLKKVLCMGVAVANVSMEESQIRTNIMYSVNFLVSLLKKQWQNVRCLYIKTTMGKPVRIY' A
#
# COMPACT_ATOMS: atom_id res chain seq x y z
N MET A 1 3.15 22.53 -2.65
CA MET A 1 2.01 22.24 -1.76
C MET A 1 0.91 21.37 -2.38
N VAL A 2 0.62 21.42 -3.69
CA VAL A 2 -0.46 20.58 -4.30
C VAL A 2 -0.02 19.15 -4.63
N ASN A 3 1.27 18.91 -4.86
CA ASN A 3 1.75 17.56 -5.23
C ASN A 3 1.85 16.62 -4.01
N GLU A 4 2.13 17.13 -2.82
CA GLU A 4 2.20 16.34 -1.58
C GLU A 4 0.82 15.80 -1.18
N THR A 5 -0.23 16.60 -1.34
CA THR A 5 -1.60 16.18 -1.09
C THR A 5 -2.10 15.17 -2.12
N LYS A 6 -1.63 15.26 -3.38
CA LYS A 6 -1.89 14.25 -4.42
C LYS A 6 -1.15 12.93 -4.19
N ALA A 7 0.01 12.96 -3.54
CA ALA A 7 0.81 11.79 -3.18
C ALA A 7 0.46 11.22 -1.80
N SER A 8 -0.49 11.83 -1.08
CA SER A 8 -0.89 11.41 0.27
C SER A 8 -1.84 10.21 0.21
N ILE A 9 -1.43 9.13 0.85
CA ILE A 9 -2.18 7.87 0.91
C ILE A 9 -3.05 7.86 2.17
N LYS A 10 -4.38 7.76 2.01
CA LYS A 10 -5.33 7.69 3.14
C LYS A 10 -5.60 6.24 3.54
N PHE A 11 -5.08 5.82 4.69
CA PHE A 11 -5.45 4.55 5.30
C PHE A 11 -6.68 4.73 6.20
N GLN A 12 -7.81 4.15 5.80
CA GLN A 12 -9.01 4.09 6.65
C GLN A 12 -9.11 2.71 7.31
N LEU A 13 -8.65 2.61 8.56
CA LEU A 13 -8.95 1.44 9.38
C LEU A 13 -10.44 1.44 9.75
N LYS A 14 -11.20 0.54 9.12
CA LYS A 14 -12.56 0.17 9.54
C LYS A 14 -12.50 -1.09 10.40
N LYS A 15 -13.66 -1.58 10.88
CA LYS A 15 -13.79 -2.87 11.59
C LYS A 15 -13.40 -4.10 10.73
N VAL A 16 -13.01 -3.88 9.47
CA VAL A 16 -12.62 -4.92 8.49
C VAL A 16 -11.10 -4.93 8.35
N LEU A 17 -10.52 -6.13 8.36
CA LEU A 17 -9.07 -6.34 8.28
C LEU A 17 -8.50 -6.20 6.86
N CYS A 18 -9.37 -6.11 5.84
CA CYS A 18 -8.98 -5.94 4.44
C CYS A 18 -9.11 -4.48 4.03
N MET A 19 -8.00 -3.86 3.64
CA MET A 19 -7.96 -2.49 3.11
C MET A 19 -7.35 -2.49 1.72
N GLY A 20 -7.99 -1.80 0.78
CA GLY A 20 -7.48 -1.56 -0.56
C GLY A 20 -6.95 -0.14 -0.66
N VAL A 21 -5.70 0.02 -1.10
CA VAL A 21 -5.03 1.32 -1.19
C VAL A 21 -4.35 1.45 -2.55
N ALA A 22 -4.59 2.57 -3.24
CA ALA A 22 -3.94 2.88 -4.49
C ALA A 22 -2.56 3.50 -4.22
N VAL A 23 -1.50 2.81 -4.63
CA VAL A 23 -0.10 3.19 -4.39
C VAL A 23 0.63 3.69 -5.65
N ALA A 24 0.08 3.44 -6.84
CA ALA A 24 0.72 3.78 -8.11
C ALA A 24 -0.28 3.88 -9.28
N ASN A 25 0.15 4.53 -10.37
CA ASN A 25 -0.56 4.60 -11.66
C ASN A 25 0.38 4.20 -12.81
N VAL A 26 -0.17 3.86 -13.97
CA VAL A 26 0.57 3.41 -15.18
C VAL A 26 1.57 4.43 -15.73
N SER A 27 1.37 5.72 -15.43
CA SER A 27 2.27 6.79 -15.86
C SER A 27 3.51 6.97 -14.97
N MET A 28 3.65 6.19 -13.89
CA MET A 28 4.82 6.23 -13.00
C MET A 28 5.86 5.17 -13.39
N GLU A 29 7.12 5.47 -13.14
CA GLU A 29 8.24 4.56 -13.40
C GLU A 29 8.27 3.40 -12.39
N GLU A 30 8.67 2.21 -12.83
CA GLU A 30 8.69 1.01 -11.99
C GLU A 30 9.54 1.15 -10.71
N SER A 31 10.64 1.91 -10.78
CA SER A 31 11.51 2.23 -9.65
C SER A 31 10.75 3.01 -8.56
N GLN A 32 9.94 3.98 -8.97
CA GLN A 32 9.09 4.77 -8.08
C GLN A 32 7.94 3.94 -7.53
N ILE A 33 7.32 3.08 -8.35
CA ILE A 33 6.23 2.19 -7.92
C ILE A 33 6.72 1.26 -6.80
N ARG A 34 7.88 0.63 -6.98
CA ARG A 34 8.46 -0.26 -5.96
C ARG A 34 8.74 0.47 -4.66
N THR A 35 9.28 1.69 -4.75
CA THR A 35 9.59 2.54 -3.61
C THR A 35 8.31 2.96 -2.86
N ASN A 36 7.27 3.36 -3.59
CA ASN A 36 5.96 3.71 -3.02
C ASN A 36 5.28 2.53 -2.33
N ILE A 37 5.41 1.32 -2.89
CA ILE A 37 4.91 0.08 -2.25
C ILE A 37 5.64 -0.15 -0.93
N MET A 38 6.96 -0.09 -0.92
CA MET A 38 7.76 -0.29 0.31
C MET A 38 7.41 0.74 1.38
N TYR A 39 7.31 2.03 1.03
CA TYR A 39 6.92 3.07 1.98
C TYR A 39 5.52 2.84 2.55
N SER A 40 4.56 2.45 1.70
CA SER A 40 3.19 2.20 2.12
C SER A 40 3.09 1.02 3.09
N VAL A 41 3.83 -0.07 2.81
CA VAL A 41 3.86 -1.25 3.69
C VAL A 41 4.57 -0.91 5.01
N ASN A 42 5.71 -0.23 4.98
CA ASN A 42 6.45 0.15 6.18
C ASN A 42 5.64 1.11 7.07
N PHE A 43 4.94 2.07 6.46
CA PHE A 43 4.04 2.95 7.19
C PHE A 43 2.89 2.17 7.85
N LEU A 44 2.25 1.25 7.11
CA LEU A 44 1.19 0.40 7.67
C LEU A 44 1.68 -0.44 8.85
N VAL A 45 2.86 -1.06 8.72
CA VAL A 45 3.47 -1.89 9.78
C VAL A 45 3.81 -1.04 11.01
N SER A 46 4.28 0.20 10.83
CA SER A 46 4.61 1.11 11.93
C SER A 46 3.39 1.55 12.75
N LEU A 47 2.18 1.55 12.15
CA LEU A 47 0.94 1.89 12.85
C LEU A 47 0.40 0.72 13.71
N LEU A 48 0.85 -0.50 13.47
CA LEU A 48 0.37 -1.70 14.17
C LEU A 48 1.23 -1.97 15.42
N LYS A 49 0.58 -2.11 16.59
CA LYS A 49 1.26 -2.39 17.87
C LYS A 49 2.17 -3.64 17.88
N LYS A 50 1.90 -4.63 17.03
CA LYS A 50 2.73 -5.84 16.86
C LYS A 50 3.38 -5.96 15.46
N GLN A 51 3.39 -4.87 14.69
CA GLN A 51 4.04 -4.81 13.38
C GLN A 51 3.59 -5.96 12.45
N TRP A 52 4.55 -6.72 11.92
CA TRP A 52 4.34 -7.82 10.96
C TRP A 52 3.53 -9.00 11.52
N GLN A 53 3.47 -9.21 12.83
CA GLN A 53 2.66 -10.31 13.40
C GLN A 53 1.15 -10.09 13.21
N ASN A 54 0.72 -8.84 13.03
CA ASN A 54 -0.67 -8.51 12.74
C ASN A 54 -0.98 -8.51 11.22
N VAL A 55 0.03 -8.74 10.37
CA VAL A 55 -0.12 -8.77 8.91
C VAL A 55 -0.17 -10.23 8.46
N ARG A 56 -1.38 -10.71 8.14
CA ARG A 56 -1.58 -12.11 7.74
C ARG A 56 -1.25 -12.37 6.26
N CYS A 57 -1.67 -11.48 5.38
CA CYS A 57 -1.41 -11.58 3.94
C CYS A 57 -1.28 -10.18 3.31
N LEU A 58 -0.40 -10.03 2.32
CA LEU A 58 -0.27 -8.83 1.49
C LEU A 58 -0.35 -9.20 0.00
N TYR A 59 -1.21 -8.48 -0.72
CA TYR A 59 -1.43 -8.68 -2.15
C TYR A 59 -1.18 -7.39 -2.92
N ILE A 60 -0.41 -7.47 -4.00
CA ILE A 60 -0.34 -6.43 -5.03
C ILE A 60 -1.26 -6.87 -6.15
N LYS A 61 -2.17 -5.98 -6.56
CA LYS A 61 -2.97 -6.16 -7.76
C LYS A 61 -2.82 -4.95 -8.66
N THR A 62 -2.80 -5.19 -9.96
CA THR A 62 -3.02 -4.14 -10.96
C THR A 62 -4.51 -4.08 -11.31
N THR A 63 -4.97 -3.03 -11.98
CA THR A 63 -6.39 -2.82 -12.32
C THR A 63 -6.97 -3.98 -13.13
N MET A 64 -6.16 -4.59 -14.02
CA MET A 64 -6.58 -5.64 -14.95
C MET A 64 -5.82 -6.97 -14.77
N GLY A 65 -4.88 -7.04 -13.83
CA GLY A 65 -4.04 -8.22 -13.61
C GLY A 65 -4.48 -9.06 -12.42
N LYS A 66 -3.97 -10.29 -12.35
CA LYS A 66 -4.18 -11.19 -11.21
C LYS A 66 -3.44 -10.66 -9.97
N PRO A 67 -4.03 -10.77 -8.78
CA PRO A 67 -3.35 -10.40 -7.54
C PRO A 67 -2.16 -11.32 -7.27
N VAL A 68 -1.00 -10.74 -7.00
CA VAL A 68 0.23 -11.43 -6.62
C VAL A 68 0.43 -11.28 -5.12
N ARG A 69 0.66 -12.40 -4.44
CA ARG A 69 0.91 -12.42 -2.99
C ARG A 69 2.38 -12.16 -2.72
N ILE A 70 2.68 -11.19 -1.85
CA ILE A 70 4.04 -10.91 -1.38
C ILE A 70 4.32 -11.62 -0.06
N TYR A 71 3.30 -11.72 0.81
CA TYR A 71 3.38 -12.31 2.15
C TYR A 71 2.04 -12.96 2.52
#